data_AF-A0A7J6T4E1-F1
#
_entry.id   AF-A0A7J6T4E1-F1
#
_cell.length_a   1.000
_cell.length_b   1.000
_cell.length_c   1.000
_cell.angle_alpha   90.00
_cell.angle_beta   90.00
_cell.angle_gamma   90.00
#
_symmetry.space_group_name_H-M   'P 1'
#
loop_
_entity.id
_entity.type
_entity.pdbx_description
1 polymer ?
#
loop_
_entity_poly.entity_id
_entity_poly.type
_entity_poly.pdbx_seq_one_letter_code
_entity_poly.pdbx_strand_id
1 'polypeptide(L)'
;EMALYEQQEANKKAFEDLKEQQKDAKRAQKFQSSMSELGEQSESSSVSMNKDEAARSVGVSIPWEHKSEARAKSFWAAEEMPEFQKECKKPESLVPRCPMTGKKLRLKDLVPVKFELTNDAKGKDTDYAGMYCCAVSKKPITHQRCVLLRPSGVVIIEKVYCHRCGLSQVIRSSSGQV
;
A
#
# COMPACT_ATOMS: atom_id res chain seq x y z
N GLU A 1 -40.04 34.09 37.08
CA GLU A 1 -39.20 34.18 35.85
C GLU A 1 -38.22 33.02 35.70
N MET A 2 -37.57 32.51 36.76
CA MET A 2 -36.61 31.38 36.64
C MET A 2 -37.21 30.06 36.10
N ALA A 3 -38.45 29.72 36.46
CA ALA A 3 -39.09 28.47 36.00
C ALA A 3 -39.35 28.43 34.47
N LEU A 4 -39.58 29.58 33.83
CA LEU A 4 -39.74 29.67 32.37
C LEU A 4 -38.41 29.45 31.64
N TYR A 5 -37.30 29.88 32.23
CA TYR A 5 -35.97 29.69 31.68
C TYR A 5 -35.56 28.20 31.71
N GLU A 6 -35.79 27.52 32.84
CA GLU A 6 -35.53 26.09 32.97
C GLU A 6 -36.37 25.25 32.00
N GLN A 7 -37.64 25.62 31.80
CA GLN A 7 -38.51 24.96 30.82
C GLN A 7 -38.01 25.15 29.37
N GLN A 8 -37.49 26.33 29.03
CA GLN A 8 -36.88 26.56 27.72
C GLN A 8 -35.59 25.75 27.52
N GLU A 9 -34.77 25.61 28.55
CA GLU A 9 -33.54 24.81 28.48
C GLU A 9 -33.83 23.32 28.35
N ALA A 10 -34.81 22.81 29.09
CA ALA A 10 -35.28 21.42 28.98
C ALA A 10 -35.81 21.13 27.57
N ASN A 11 -36.60 22.04 26.99
CA ASN A 11 -37.11 21.90 25.62
C ASN A 11 -35.97 21.93 24.57
N LYS A 12 -34.94 22.75 24.77
CA LYS A 12 -33.76 22.79 23.88
C LYS A 12 -32.95 21.49 23.95
N LYS A 13 -32.74 20.94 25.16
CA LYS A 13 -32.04 19.67 25.36
C LYS A 13 -32.81 18.50 24.72
N ALA A 14 -34.11 18.41 24.98
CA ALA A 14 -34.97 17.39 24.37
C ALA A 14 -34.96 17.45 22.83
N PHE A 15 -34.89 18.65 22.24
CA PHE A 15 -34.81 18.83 20.79
C PHE A 15 -33.47 18.36 20.21
N GLU A 16 -32.35 18.66 20.87
CA GLU A 16 -31.03 18.18 20.41
C GLU A 16 -30.88 16.66 20.59
N ASP A 17 -31.41 16.07 21.67
CA ASP A 17 -31.40 14.62 21.87
C ASP A 17 -32.20 13.87 20.77
N LEU A 18 -33.38 14.40 20.40
CA LEU A 18 -34.18 13.86 19.30
C LEU A 18 -33.44 13.95 17.95
N LYS A 19 -32.71 15.04 17.73
CA LYS A 19 -31.94 15.26 16.51
C LYS A 19 -30.72 14.34 16.43
N GLU A 20 -30.09 14.04 17.56
CA GLU A 20 -28.99 13.06 17.65
C GLU A 20 -29.50 11.64 17.36
N GLN A 21 -30.61 11.23 17.99
CA GLN A 21 -31.26 9.94 17.72
C GLN A 21 -31.67 9.80 16.24
N GLN A 22 -32.17 10.87 15.61
CA GLN A 22 -32.48 10.84 14.17
C GLN A 22 -31.23 10.70 13.28
N LYS A 23 -30.09 11.27 13.68
CA LYS A 23 -28.83 11.11 12.94
C LYS A 23 -28.32 9.68 13.04
N ASP A 24 -28.38 9.08 14.22
CA ASP A 24 -27.95 7.70 14.44
C ASP A 24 -28.84 6.70 13.73
N ALA A 25 -30.16 6.90 13.76
CA ALA A 25 -31.12 6.09 13.00
C ALA A 25 -30.87 6.18 11.48
N LYS A 26 -30.61 7.39 10.95
CA LYS A 26 -30.26 7.59 9.53
C LYS A 26 -28.92 6.94 9.17
N ARG A 27 -27.94 6.98 10.07
CA ARG A 27 -26.64 6.33 9.87
C ARG A 27 -26.78 4.81 9.82
N ALA A 28 -27.56 4.22 10.72
CA ALA A 28 -27.85 2.80 10.74
C ALA A 28 -28.63 2.36 9.49
N GLN A 29 -29.63 3.14 9.06
CA GLN A 29 -30.39 2.87 7.83
C GLN A 29 -29.50 2.90 6.58
N LYS A 30 -28.61 3.90 6.48
CA LYS A 30 -27.68 4.02 5.35
C LYS A 30 -26.67 2.87 5.30
N PHE A 31 -26.26 2.36 6.46
CA PHE A 31 -25.40 1.18 6.54
C PHE A 31 -26.14 -0.08 6.08
N GLN A 32 -27.38 -0.29 6.54
CA GLN A 32 -28.19 -1.43 6.12
C GLN A 32 -28.47 -1.43 4.62
N SER A 33 -28.82 -0.28 4.02
CA SER A 33 -29.06 -0.20 2.57
C SER A 33 -27.81 -0.49 1.75
N SER A 34 -26.64 -0.05 2.20
CA SER A 34 -25.36 -0.35 1.52
C SER A 34 -25.00 -1.83 1.60
N MET A 35 -25.43 -2.54 2.65
CA MET A 35 -25.13 -3.96 2.85
C MET A 35 -26.09 -4.86 2.08
N SER A 36 -27.36 -4.44 1.90
CA SER A 36 -28.31 -5.13 1.03
C SER A 36 -27.96 -5.00 -0.46
N GLU A 37 -27.46 -3.85 -0.91
CA GLU A 37 -27.03 -3.62 -2.30
C GLU A 37 -25.85 -4.53 -2.71
N LEU A 38 -25.01 -4.92 -1.76
CA LEU A 38 -23.93 -5.89 -1.97
C LEU A 38 -24.39 -7.36 -1.93
N GLY A 39 -25.59 -7.65 -1.40
CA GLY A 39 -26.15 -8.99 -1.27
C GLY A 39 -26.94 -9.47 -2.50
N GLU A 40 -27.46 -8.57 -3.32
CA GLU A 40 -28.28 -8.95 -4.49
C GLU A 40 -27.45 -9.39 -5.71
N GLN A 41 -26.12 -9.18 -5.68
CA GLN A 41 -25.23 -9.64 -6.76
C GLN A 41 -24.81 -11.12 -6.66
N SER A 42 -25.20 -11.84 -5.60
CA SER A 42 -24.77 -13.24 -5.40
C SER A 42 -25.76 -14.32 -5.84
N GLU A 43 -26.96 -13.98 -6.34
CA GLU A 43 -28.01 -14.99 -6.59
C GLU A 43 -28.37 -15.24 -8.08
N SER A 44 -27.63 -14.68 -9.05
CA SER A 44 -27.98 -14.80 -10.48
C SER A 44 -26.97 -15.55 -11.37
N SER A 45 -26.21 -16.50 -10.82
CA SER A 45 -25.36 -17.38 -11.65
C SER A 45 -25.45 -18.85 -11.24
N SER A 46 -26.59 -19.48 -11.56
CA SER A 46 -26.68 -20.93 -11.71
C SER A 46 -26.03 -21.35 -13.03
N VAL A 47 -24.69 -21.41 -13.04
CA VAL A 47 -23.93 -22.07 -14.12
C VAL A 47 -23.52 -23.44 -13.62
N SER A 48 -24.06 -24.48 -14.27
CA SER A 48 -23.66 -25.87 -14.12
C SER A 48 -22.19 -26.04 -14.53
N MET A 49 -21.30 -25.91 -13.55
CA MET A 49 -19.86 -26.12 -13.71
C MET A 49 -19.48 -27.52 -13.22
N ASN A 50 -18.73 -28.25 -14.05
CA ASN A 50 -18.19 -29.56 -13.74
C ASN A 50 -17.37 -29.52 -12.44
N LYS A 51 -17.48 -30.60 -11.66
CA LYS A 51 -16.98 -30.73 -10.28
C LYS A 51 -15.47 -30.47 -10.11
N ASP A 52 -14.71 -30.54 -11.19
CA ASP A 52 -13.24 -30.36 -11.18
C ASP A 52 -12.80 -28.91 -11.41
N GLU A 53 -13.66 -28.04 -11.96
CA GLU A 53 -13.32 -26.62 -12.23
C GLU A 53 -13.57 -25.71 -11.01
N ALA A 54 -14.49 -26.11 -10.12
CA ALA A 54 -14.87 -25.36 -8.91
C ALA A 54 -13.74 -25.29 -7.85
N ALA A 55 -12.72 -26.15 -7.94
CA ALA A 55 -11.56 -26.12 -7.06
C ALA A 55 -10.55 -25.01 -7.41
N ARG A 56 -10.68 -24.36 -8.58
CA ARG A 56 -9.74 -23.31 -9.05
C ARG A 56 -10.26 -21.88 -8.87
N SER A 57 -11.55 -21.69 -8.61
CA SER A 57 -12.12 -20.38 -8.32
C SER A 57 -11.95 -20.04 -6.84
N VAL A 58 -11.00 -19.15 -6.54
CA VAL A 58 -10.85 -18.49 -5.24
C VAL A 58 -12.11 -17.65 -5.00
N GLY A 59 -13.13 -18.22 -4.35
CA GLY A 59 -14.37 -17.49 -4.03
C GLY A 59 -15.65 -18.31 -3.87
N VAL A 60 -15.66 -19.63 -4.11
CA VAL A 60 -16.86 -20.45 -3.88
C VAL A 60 -16.95 -20.79 -2.39
N SER A 61 -18.09 -20.50 -1.77
CA SER A 61 -18.44 -20.90 -0.41
C SER A 61 -18.44 -22.42 -0.30
N ILE A 62 -17.42 -22.98 0.34
CA ILE A 62 -17.29 -24.43 0.48
C ILE A 62 -18.25 -24.90 1.59
N PRO A 63 -19.15 -25.87 1.31
CA PRO A 63 -20.03 -26.44 2.34
C PRO A 63 -19.21 -26.91 3.54
N TRP A 64 -19.72 -26.70 4.76
CA TRP A 64 -18.99 -26.94 6.02
C TRP A 64 -18.39 -28.36 6.10
N GLU A 65 -19.12 -29.35 5.56
CA GLU A 65 -18.71 -30.76 5.47
C GLU A 65 -17.39 -30.96 4.70
N HIS A 66 -17.09 -30.12 3.70
CA HIS A 66 -15.87 -30.19 2.86
C HIS A 66 -14.80 -29.17 3.26
N LYS A 67 -14.97 -28.46 4.38
CA LYS A 67 -14.03 -27.42 4.83
C LYS A 67 -12.66 -27.99 5.18
N SER A 68 -12.62 -29.21 5.73
CA SER A 68 -11.36 -29.92 6.03
C SER A 68 -10.60 -30.26 4.76
N GLU A 69 -11.27 -30.83 3.76
CA GLU A 69 -10.67 -31.21 2.47
C GLU A 69 -10.19 -30.01 1.66
N ALA A 70 -10.88 -28.86 1.76
CA ALA A 70 -10.48 -27.64 1.09
C ALA A 70 -9.31 -26.93 1.79
N ARG A 71 -9.31 -26.94 3.13
CA ARG A 71 -8.16 -26.50 3.92
C ARG A 71 -6.96 -27.39 3.64
N ALA A 72 -7.20 -28.69 3.49
CA ALA A 72 -6.27 -29.72 3.06
C ALA A 72 -6.00 -29.74 1.53
N LYS A 73 -6.31 -28.66 0.81
CA LYS A 73 -5.77 -28.42 -0.54
C LYS A 73 -5.27 -26.99 -0.69
N SER A 74 -5.31 -26.21 0.39
CA SER A 74 -5.00 -24.79 0.38
C SER A 74 -3.52 -24.61 0.67
N PHE A 75 -2.80 -24.05 -0.29
CA PHE A 75 -1.37 -23.72 -0.14
C PHE A 75 -1.05 -22.88 1.12
N TRP A 76 -2.03 -22.11 1.61
CA TRP A 76 -1.91 -21.25 2.79
C TRP A 76 -2.28 -21.94 4.11
N ALA A 77 -2.73 -23.19 4.09
CA ALA A 77 -3.00 -23.94 5.31
C ALA A 77 -1.68 -24.45 5.91
N ALA A 78 -1.42 -24.06 7.16
CA ALA A 78 -0.17 -24.37 7.86
C ALA A 78 0.13 -25.89 7.98
N GLU A 79 -0.91 -26.73 7.91
CA GLU A 79 -0.83 -28.18 8.08
C GLU A 79 -0.32 -28.92 6.83
N GLU A 80 -0.38 -28.29 5.64
CA GLU A 80 -0.04 -28.92 4.36
C GLU A 80 1.16 -28.32 3.65
N MET A 81 1.79 -27.31 4.26
CA MET A 81 3.07 -26.87 3.76
C MET A 81 4.00 -28.09 3.82
N PRO A 82 4.48 -28.60 2.66
CA PRO A 82 5.30 -29.81 2.63
C PRO A 82 6.44 -29.56 3.58
N GLU A 83 6.46 -30.33 4.68
CA GLU A 83 7.22 -30.05 5.89
C GLU A 83 8.62 -29.59 5.55
N PHE A 84 8.78 -28.28 5.43
CA PHE A 84 10.09 -27.71 5.39
C PHE A 84 10.45 -27.56 6.84
N GLN A 85 10.84 -28.70 7.42
CA GLN A 85 11.69 -28.79 8.60
C GLN A 85 13.02 -28.11 8.24
N LYS A 86 12.99 -26.81 7.98
CA LYS A 86 14.12 -25.95 8.20
C LYS A 86 14.24 -25.95 9.71
N GLU A 87 15.14 -26.79 10.22
CA GLU A 87 15.91 -26.42 11.39
C GLU A 87 16.24 -24.94 11.22
N CYS A 88 15.57 -24.09 11.99
CA CYS A 88 15.75 -22.65 11.90
C CYS A 88 17.10 -22.39 12.57
N LYS A 89 18.17 -22.67 11.81
CA LYS A 89 19.54 -22.53 12.26
C LYS A 89 19.68 -21.07 12.67
N LYS A 90 20.16 -20.86 13.89
CA LYS A 90 20.47 -19.53 14.41
C LYS A 90 21.22 -18.79 13.30
N PRO A 91 20.74 -17.61 12.85
CA PRO A 91 21.37 -16.91 11.74
C PRO A 91 22.86 -16.78 12.03
N GLU A 92 23.68 -17.41 11.19
CA GLU A 92 25.06 -17.79 11.51
C GLU A 92 25.99 -16.58 11.71
N SER A 93 25.54 -15.36 11.41
CA SER A 93 26.36 -14.19 11.66
C SER A 93 25.54 -12.93 11.86
N LEU A 94 25.89 -12.19 12.92
CA LEU A 94 25.58 -10.76 13.10
C LEU A 94 26.00 -9.92 11.89
N VAL A 95 26.95 -10.41 11.10
CA VAL A 95 27.46 -9.75 9.89
C VAL A 95 26.53 -10.04 8.70
N PRO A 96 25.98 -9.01 8.04
CA PRO A 96 25.12 -9.18 6.87
C PRO A 96 25.90 -9.82 5.72
N ARG A 97 25.23 -10.68 4.94
CA ARG A 97 25.79 -11.29 3.73
C ARG A 97 25.13 -10.72 2.48
N CYS A 98 25.87 -10.67 1.38
CA CYS A 98 25.35 -10.23 0.09
C CYS A 98 24.32 -11.26 -0.45
N PRO A 99 23.10 -10.84 -0.80
CA PRO A 99 22.05 -11.76 -1.27
C PRO A 99 22.38 -12.41 -2.62
N MET A 100 23.20 -11.77 -3.46
CA MET A 100 23.59 -12.30 -4.76
C MET A 100 24.84 -13.19 -4.72
N THR A 101 25.76 -12.95 -3.78
CA THR A 101 27.09 -13.61 -3.79
C THR A 101 27.42 -14.40 -2.53
N GLY A 102 26.62 -14.30 -1.47
CA GLY A 102 26.85 -14.97 -0.19
C GLY A 102 28.10 -14.48 0.60
N LYS A 103 28.83 -13.51 0.04
CA LYS A 103 30.03 -12.92 0.67
C LYS A 103 29.63 -12.10 1.89
N LYS A 104 30.50 -12.09 2.91
CA LYS A 104 30.34 -11.25 4.11
C LYS A 104 30.46 -9.77 3.70
N LEU A 105 29.46 -8.96 4.01
CA LEU A 105 29.47 -7.51 3.79
C LEU A 105 30.05 -6.82 5.01
N ARG A 106 31.07 -5.97 4.80
CA ARG A 106 31.55 -5.08 5.86
C ARG A 106 30.79 -3.76 5.79
N LEU A 107 30.67 -3.08 6.92
CA LEU A 107 30.03 -1.75 6.99
C LEU A 107 30.65 -0.74 6.02
N LYS A 108 31.96 -0.86 5.74
CA LYS A 108 32.71 -0.02 4.78
C LYS A 108 32.30 -0.22 3.32
N ASP A 109 31.75 -1.39 3.00
CA ASP A 109 31.36 -1.77 1.65
C ASP A 109 29.91 -1.33 1.35
N LEU A 110 29.16 -0.90 2.38
CA LEU A 110 27.82 -0.33 2.25
C LEU A 110 27.92 1.16 1.86
N VAL A 111 27.19 1.54 0.83
CA VAL A 111 27.08 2.96 0.42
C VAL A 111 25.76 3.52 0.94
N PRO A 112 25.77 4.63 1.70
CA PRO A 112 24.53 5.26 2.13
C PRO A 112 23.82 5.83 0.90
N VAL A 113 22.56 5.43 0.70
CA VAL A 113 21.74 5.92 -0.41
C VAL A 113 20.77 6.98 0.10
N LYS A 114 20.83 8.18 -0.49
CA LYS A 114 19.92 9.28 -0.21
C LYS A 114 18.93 9.39 -1.36
N PHE A 115 17.69 9.02 -1.06
CA PHE A 115 16.58 9.22 -1.98
C PHE A 115 15.89 10.54 -1.66
N GLU A 116 15.61 11.32 -2.70
CA GLU A 116 14.80 12.52 -2.59
C GLU A 116 13.39 12.20 -3.09
N LEU A 117 12.38 12.63 -2.34
CA LEU A 117 10.99 12.54 -2.76
C LEU A 117 10.63 13.75 -3.60
N THR A 118 9.73 13.58 -4.56
CA THR A 118 9.16 14.70 -5.32
C THR A 118 8.43 15.61 -4.34
N ASN A 119 8.83 16.89 -4.28
CA ASN A 119 8.13 17.86 -3.45
C ASN A 119 6.79 18.20 -4.11
N ASP A 120 5.71 18.08 -3.34
CA ASP A 120 4.37 18.59 -3.64
C ASP A 120 4.35 20.13 -3.52
N ALA A 121 5.29 20.79 -4.18
CA ALA A 121 5.33 22.24 -4.22
C ALA A 121 4.21 22.74 -5.14
N LYS A 122 3.05 22.95 -4.52
CA LYS A 122 1.86 23.68 -4.99
C LYS A 122 0.81 22.84 -5.72
N GLY A 123 -0.03 22.17 -4.93
CA GLY A 123 -1.49 22.10 -5.15
C GLY A 123 -1.98 21.50 -6.48
N LYS A 124 -1.16 20.69 -7.14
CA LYS A 124 -1.58 19.88 -8.27
C LYS A 124 -1.33 18.45 -7.88
N ASP A 125 -2.41 17.71 -7.66
CA ASP A 125 -2.39 16.25 -7.63
C ASP A 125 -1.81 15.80 -8.97
N THR A 126 -0.50 15.61 -9.00
CA THR A 126 0.16 14.93 -10.10
C THR A 126 0.28 13.49 -9.68
N ASP A 127 0.04 12.55 -10.61
CA ASP A 127 0.09 11.10 -10.39
C ASP A 127 1.44 10.59 -9.82
N TYR A 128 2.42 11.48 -9.68
CA TYR A 128 3.78 11.24 -9.24
C TYR A 128 4.10 11.84 -7.85
N ALA A 129 3.10 12.32 -7.12
CA ALA A 129 3.24 12.77 -5.73
C ALA A 129 3.80 11.63 -4.86
N GLY A 130 4.82 11.95 -4.04
CA GLY A 130 5.50 10.96 -3.19
C GLY A 130 6.42 9.97 -3.94
N MET A 131 6.63 10.10 -5.25
CA MET A 131 7.60 9.27 -5.96
C MET A 131 9.02 9.78 -5.78
N TYR A 132 9.99 8.85 -5.79
CA TYR A 132 11.41 9.20 -5.75
C TYR A 132 11.82 9.98 -6.99
N CYS A 133 12.62 11.02 -6.81
CA CYS A 133 13.09 11.89 -7.87
C CYS A 133 14.62 11.89 -7.98
N CYS A 134 15.09 12.22 -9.18
CA CYS A 134 16.49 12.48 -9.43
C CYS A 134 16.93 13.77 -8.72
N ALA A 135 18.02 13.72 -7.97
CA ALA A 135 18.45 14.86 -7.17
C ALA A 135 18.83 16.11 -8.00
N VAL A 136 19.28 15.90 -9.25
CA VAL A 136 19.69 17.00 -10.14
C VAL A 136 18.53 17.51 -10.99
N SER A 137 17.83 16.61 -11.69
CA SER A 137 16.77 17.02 -12.62
C SER A 137 15.40 17.20 -11.96
N LYS A 138 15.24 16.76 -10.71
CA LYS A 138 13.96 16.71 -9.97
C LYS A 138 12.83 16.02 -10.74
N LYS A 139 13.17 15.15 -11.70
CA LYS A 139 12.20 14.33 -12.44
C LYS A 139 11.90 13.05 -11.66
N PRO A 140 10.64 12.58 -11.63
CA PRO A 140 10.28 11.33 -10.97
C PRO A 140 10.95 10.14 -11.66
N ILE A 141 11.40 9.17 -10.86
CA ILE A 141 12.05 7.95 -11.30
C ILE A 141 10.99 6.86 -11.39
N THR A 142 10.62 6.49 -12.63
CA THR A 142 9.65 5.41 -12.90
C THR A 142 10.35 4.15 -13.41
N HIS A 143 10.77 4.13 -14.69
CA HIS A 143 11.44 2.99 -15.34
C HIS A 143 12.86 3.32 -15.83
N GLN A 144 13.37 4.49 -15.47
CA GLN A 144 14.64 4.98 -16.01
C GLN A 144 15.82 4.38 -15.24
N ARG A 145 16.89 4.04 -15.95
CA ARG A 145 18.12 3.57 -15.33
C ARG A 145 18.73 4.71 -14.49
N CYS A 146 19.11 4.37 -13.27
CA CYS A 146 19.65 5.31 -12.30
C CYS A 146 21.07 4.92 -11.91
N VAL A 147 21.89 5.91 -11.65
CA VAL A 147 23.27 5.78 -11.21
C VAL A 147 23.39 6.39 -9.82
N LEU A 148 24.11 5.68 -8.95
CA LEU A 148 24.44 6.15 -7.60
C LEU A 148 25.85 6.74 -7.59
N LEU A 149 25.98 7.97 -7.11
CA LEU A 149 27.29 8.55 -6.86
C LEU A 149 27.82 8.05 -5.52
N ARG A 150 28.86 7.20 -5.55
CA ARG A 150 29.49 6.64 -4.34
C ARG A 150 29.91 7.67 -3.27
N PRO A 151 30.52 8.83 -3.59
CA PRO A 151 30.98 9.75 -2.55
C PRO A 151 29.83 10.50 -1.85
N SER A 152 28.76 10.83 -2.56
CA SER A 152 27.65 11.63 -2.02
C SER A 152 26.43 10.80 -1.61
N GLY A 153 26.32 9.57 -2.11
CA GLY A 153 25.16 8.71 -1.91
C GLY A 153 23.93 9.14 -2.70
N VAL A 154 24.08 10.04 -3.67
CA VAL A 154 22.98 10.67 -4.39
C VAL A 154 22.59 9.86 -5.63
N VAL A 155 21.28 9.72 -5.87
CA VAL A 155 20.71 8.99 -7.01
C VAL A 155 20.38 9.97 -8.15
N ILE A 156 20.88 9.65 -9.35
CA ILE A 156 20.73 10.46 -10.55
C ILE A 156 20.28 9.57 -11.71
N ILE A 157 19.45 10.09 -12.61
CA ILE A 157 19.09 9.40 -13.85
C ILE A 157 20.31 9.28 -14.78
N GLU A 158 20.54 8.12 -15.39
CA GLU A 158 21.69 7.82 -16.26
C GLU A 158 21.87 8.85 -17.39
N LYS A 159 20.76 9.34 -17.97
CA LYS A 159 20.78 10.37 -19.03
C LYS A 159 21.45 11.68 -18.63
N VAL A 160 21.42 12.03 -17.34
CA VAL A 160 22.03 13.26 -16.81
C VAL A 160 23.50 13.03 -16.44
N TYR A 161 23.92 11.77 -16.33
CA TYR A 161 25.26 11.38 -15.92
C TYR A 161 26.20 11.23 -17.13
N CYS A 162 27.24 12.06 -17.16
CA CYS A 162 28.30 11.98 -18.17
C CYS A 162 29.39 10.99 -17.73
N HIS A 163 29.44 9.83 -18.37
CA HIS A 163 30.44 8.79 -18.08
C HIS A 163 31.88 9.24 -18.38
N ARG A 164 32.06 10.18 -19.33
CA ARG A 164 33.37 10.68 -19.73
C ARG A 164 33.97 11.64 -18.69
N CYS A 165 33.13 12.36 -17.97
CA CYS A 165 33.54 13.46 -17.10
C CYS A 165 33.23 13.22 -15.62
N GLY A 166 32.55 12.13 -15.27
CA GLY A 166 32.25 11.75 -13.88
C GLY A 166 31.30 12.71 -13.15
N LEU A 167 30.81 13.73 -13.85
CA LEU A 167 29.99 14.82 -13.31
C LEU A 167 28.58 14.74 -13.90
N SER A 168 27.58 15.11 -13.11
CA SER A 168 26.23 15.36 -13.62
C SER A 168 26.27 16.57 -14.53
N GLN A 169 25.81 16.43 -15.78
CA GLN A 169 25.64 17.59 -16.64
C GLN A 169 24.58 18.48 -16.01
N VAL A 170 25.01 19.63 -15.49
CA VAL A 170 24.08 20.71 -15.14
C VAL A 170 23.48 21.15 -16.45
N ILE A 171 22.27 20.68 -16.74
CA ILE A 171 21.47 21.20 -17.84
C ILE A 171 21.17 22.65 -17.45
N ARG A 172 22.00 23.59 -17.91
CA ARG A 172 21.69 25.01 -17.87
C ARG A 172 20.41 25.16 -18.67
N SER A 173 19.28 25.29 -17.99
CA SER A 173 18.02 25.67 -18.61
C SER A 173 18.19 27.07 -19.17
N SER A 174 18.52 27.16 -20.45
CA SER A 174 18.40 28.37 -21.25
C SER A 174 16.91 28.64 -21.47
N SER A 175 16.23 29.16 -20.45
CA SER A 175 14.91 29.78 -20.58
C SER A 175 15.04 31.21 -20.08
N GLY A 176 15.70 32.00 -20.90
CA GLY A 176 15.80 33.45 -20.82
C GLY A 176 15.93 33.95 -22.24
N GLN A 177 14.82 33.96 -22.99
CA GLN A 177 14.70 34.71 -24.22
C GLN A 177 13.23 35.12 -24.45
N VAL A 178 13.07 36.45 -24.46
CA VAL A 178 11.99 37.32 -24.95
C VAL A 178 10.69 37.35 -24.17
#